data_AF-A0A183IB99-F1
#
_entry.id   AF-A0A183IB99-F1
#
_cell.length_a   1.000
_cell.length_b   1.000
_cell.length_c   1.000
_cell.angle_alpha   90.00
_cell.angle_beta   90.00
_cell.angle_gamma   90.00
#
_symmetry.space_group_name_H-M   'P 1'
#
loop_
_entity.id
_entity.type
_entity.pdbx_description
1 polymer ?
#
loop_
_entity_poly.entity_id
_entity_poly.type
_entity_poly.pdbx_seq_one_letter_code
_entity_poly.pdbx_strand_id
1 'polypeptide(L)'
;MMIQLRLLKRQDAISMIMQLFRPKYDTVQIKTVLSGDEMDTFVFALGEKRTMAKLSNEMSDLSLYCSERKNGEKFGLPPNFTVFSELPEVSFSLIDSRISMLIAKYHDCVDYVHVSDHKAIASEQSISDLKPLLLLVFYVVEKVRRFRLTRDESFLKTTHAQRQEAAQIRREERARERKEKLLAEEDPERQRKLEKLELKREMKKKQPRMKQLKIKAS
;
A
#
# COMPACT_ATOMS: atom_id res chain seq x y z
N MET A 1 -1.14 8.86 12.77
CA MET A 1 -0.79 9.36 11.42
C MET A 1 0.72 9.49 11.35
N MET A 2 1.35 8.97 10.31
CA MET A 2 2.80 9.07 10.06
C MET A 2 3.01 9.96 8.83
N ILE A 3 3.90 10.93 8.93
CA ILE A 3 4.32 11.76 7.80
C ILE A 3 5.80 11.47 7.53
N GLN A 4 6.13 11.12 6.30
CA GLN A 4 7.49 10.84 5.86
C GLN A 4 7.88 11.81 4.74
N LEU A 5 8.92 12.60 4.99
CA LEU A 5 9.55 13.45 3.98
C LEU A 5 10.56 12.63 3.18
N ARG A 6 10.43 12.63 1.85
CA ARG A 6 11.41 12.07 0.91
C ARG A 6 12.07 13.22 0.18
N LEU A 7 13.25 13.59 0.67
CA LEU A 7 14.09 14.63 0.08
C LEU A 7 14.93 14.05 -1.06
N LEU A 8 15.13 14.84 -2.10
CA LEU A 8 16.06 14.51 -3.18
C LEU A 8 17.50 14.70 -2.68
N LYS A 9 18.39 13.76 -3.05
CA LYS A 9 19.83 13.92 -2.81
C LYS A 9 20.38 15.00 -3.74
N ARG A 10 20.75 16.15 -3.18
CA ARG A 10 21.33 17.31 -3.90
C ARG A 10 22.86 17.35 -3.86
N GLN A 11 23.48 16.28 -3.38
CA GLN A 11 24.94 16.20 -3.20
C GLN A 11 25.69 15.82 -4.48
N ASP A 12 25.01 15.27 -5.50
CA ASP A 12 25.66 14.77 -6.72
C ASP A 12 25.44 15.74 -7.89
N ALA A 13 26.52 16.28 -8.47
CA ALA A 13 26.46 17.21 -9.60
C ALA A 13 25.73 16.64 -10.83
N ILE A 14 25.91 15.33 -11.11
CA ILE A 14 25.20 14.63 -12.20
C ILE A 14 23.69 14.60 -11.93
N SER A 15 23.28 14.33 -10.70
CA SER A 15 21.88 14.33 -10.29
C SER A 15 21.26 15.73 -10.38
N MET A 16 22.02 16.79 -10.09
CA MET A 16 21.58 18.18 -10.25
C MET A 16 21.44 18.57 -11.73
N ILE A 17 22.36 18.16 -12.60
CA ILE A 17 22.28 18.41 -14.05
C ILE A 17 21.09 17.67 -14.67
N MET A 18 20.86 16.40 -14.28
CA MET A 18 19.68 15.64 -14.74
C MET A 18 18.36 16.26 -14.28
N GLN A 19 18.34 16.95 -13.14
CA GLN A 19 17.18 17.68 -12.64
C GLN A 19 16.85 18.93 -13.48
N LEU A 20 17.83 19.48 -14.20
CA LEU A 20 17.61 20.58 -15.15
C LEU A 20 16.71 20.16 -16.32
N PHE A 21 16.82 18.90 -16.76
CA PHE A 21 16.04 18.32 -17.85
C PHE A 21 14.74 17.64 -17.37
N ARG A 22 14.74 17.10 -16.14
CA ARG A 22 13.53 16.58 -15.49
C ARG A 22 13.48 17.02 -14.03
N PRO A 23 12.77 18.12 -13.72
CA PRO A 23 12.60 18.54 -12.34
C PRO A 23 11.93 17.40 -11.55
N LYS A 24 12.59 17.00 -10.47
CA LYS A 24 11.98 16.18 -9.43
C LYS A 24 11.77 17.09 -8.23
N TYR A 25 10.66 16.90 -7.53
CA TYR A 25 10.36 17.61 -6.31
C TYR A 25 10.56 16.72 -5.09
N ASP A 26 10.79 17.34 -3.95
CA ASP A 26 10.72 16.65 -2.67
C ASP A 26 9.27 16.17 -2.46
N THR A 27 9.09 14.96 -1.93
CA THR A 27 7.76 14.35 -1.79
C THR A 27 7.41 14.13 -0.34
N VAL A 28 6.14 14.33 0.01
CA VAL A 28 5.60 14.08 1.35
C VAL A 28 4.69 12.86 1.29
N GLN A 29 4.99 11.83 2.07
CA GLN A 29 4.13 10.65 2.20
C GLN A 29 3.38 10.70 3.53
N ILE A 30 2.05 10.87 3.46
CA ILE A 30 1.17 10.82 4.62
C ILE A 30 0.56 9.42 4.70
N LYS A 31 0.84 8.68 5.77
CA LYS A 31 0.29 7.34 6.02
C LYS A 31 -0.58 7.37 7.27
N THR A 32 -1.84 7.02 7.11
CA THR A 32 -2.79 6.88 8.22
C THR A 32 -3.16 5.42 8.37
N VAL A 33 -3.00 4.89 9.58
CA VAL A 33 -3.43 3.54 9.92
C VAL A 33 -4.82 3.64 10.51
N LEU A 34 -5.80 2.99 9.88
CA LEU A 34 -7.14 2.82 10.42
C LEU A 34 -7.22 1.54 11.26
N SER A 35 -8.14 1.50 12.22
CA SER A 35 -8.39 0.29 13.02
C SER A 35 -9.10 -0.76 12.16
N GLY A 36 -8.76 -2.04 12.36
CA GLY A 36 -9.25 -3.14 11.52
C GLY A 36 -10.77 -3.35 11.52
N ASP A 37 -11.47 -2.84 12.53
CA ASP A 37 -12.94 -2.95 12.64
C ASP A 37 -13.66 -1.77 11.96
N GLU A 38 -12.93 -0.75 11.52
CA GLU A 38 -13.50 0.51 11.00
C GLU A 38 -13.60 0.56 9.47
N MET A 39 -12.91 -0.33 8.76
CA MET A 39 -12.83 -0.31 7.30
C MET A 39 -13.16 -1.70 6.75
N ASP A 40 -13.97 -1.72 5.70
CA ASP A 40 -14.23 -2.94 4.91
C ASP A 40 -13.00 -3.33 4.09
N THR A 41 -12.85 -4.62 3.81
CA THR A 41 -11.63 -5.16 3.23
C THR A 41 -11.57 -4.93 1.71
N PHE A 42 -10.82 -3.93 1.27
CA PHE A 42 -10.58 -3.68 -0.16
C PHE A 42 -9.26 -2.96 -0.40
N VAL A 43 -8.75 -3.07 -1.63
CA VAL A 43 -7.61 -2.26 -2.11
C VAL A 43 -8.07 -1.28 -3.18
N PHE A 44 -7.69 -0.02 -3.01
CA PHE A 44 -8.02 1.07 -3.92
C PHE A 44 -6.86 2.07 -4.02
N ALA A 45 -6.58 2.55 -5.22
CA ALA A 45 -5.66 3.66 -5.43
C ALA A 45 -6.07 4.52 -6.62
N LEU A 46 -5.76 5.81 -6.53
CA LEU A 46 -5.85 6.76 -7.63
C LEU A 46 -4.57 7.57 -7.70
N GLY A 47 -4.17 8.01 -8.87
CA GLY A 47 -2.98 8.84 -9.02
C GLY A 47 -2.55 8.99 -10.48
N GLU A 48 -1.45 9.69 -10.70
CA GLU A 48 -0.92 9.87 -12.05
C GLU A 48 -0.54 8.53 -12.70
N LYS A 49 -0.83 8.36 -13.99
CA LYS A 49 -0.53 7.16 -14.78
C LYS A 49 0.92 6.69 -14.62
N ARG A 50 1.89 7.61 -14.64
CA ARG A 50 3.33 7.30 -14.50
C ARG A 50 3.69 6.84 -13.09
N THR A 51 3.10 7.46 -12.07
CA THR A 51 3.33 7.13 -10.66
C THR A 51 2.67 5.80 -10.32
N MET A 52 1.42 5.61 -10.76
CA MET A 52 0.66 4.38 -10.58
C MET A 52 1.33 3.16 -11.24
N ALA A 53 1.96 3.33 -12.40
CA ALA A 53 2.74 2.26 -13.04
C ALA A 53 3.93 1.80 -12.17
N LYS A 54 4.65 2.73 -11.51
CA LYS A 54 5.73 2.39 -10.58
C LYS A 54 5.18 1.74 -9.31
N LEU A 55 4.12 2.30 -8.73
CA LEU A 55 3.49 1.79 -7.53
C LEU A 55 2.95 0.38 -7.70
N SER A 56 2.43 0.02 -8.88
CA SER A 56 1.99 -1.35 -9.17
C SER A 56 3.11 -2.38 -9.04
N ASN A 57 4.36 -1.99 -9.30
CA ASN A 57 5.53 -2.87 -9.23
C ASN A 57 6.16 -2.85 -7.82
N GLU A 58 6.09 -1.71 -7.12
CA GLU A 58 6.65 -1.55 -5.77
C GLU A 58 5.72 -2.09 -4.67
N MET A 59 4.42 -1.91 -4.82
CA MET A 59 3.40 -2.31 -3.85
C MET A 59 2.67 -3.56 -4.37
N SER A 60 2.87 -4.68 -3.68
CA SER A 60 2.32 -5.96 -4.11
C SER A 60 0.80 -6.00 -4.01
N ASP A 61 0.17 -5.28 -3.08
CA ASP A 61 -1.29 -5.26 -2.98
C ASP A 61 -1.96 -4.72 -4.26
N LEU A 62 -1.43 -3.65 -4.86
CA LEU A 62 -1.95 -3.09 -6.11
C LEU A 62 -1.84 -4.06 -7.29
N SER A 63 -0.71 -4.77 -7.44
CA SER A 63 -0.56 -5.75 -8.52
C SER A 63 -1.37 -7.02 -8.29
N LEU A 64 -1.65 -7.37 -7.02
CA LEU A 64 -2.27 -8.63 -6.68
C LEU A 64 -3.80 -8.56 -6.57
N TYR A 65 -4.34 -7.42 -6.12
CA TYR A 65 -5.76 -7.31 -5.79
C TYR A 65 -6.53 -6.34 -6.71
N CYS A 66 -5.88 -5.31 -7.28
CA CYS A 66 -6.56 -4.40 -8.20
C CYS A 66 -6.74 -5.05 -9.58
N SER A 67 -7.87 -5.74 -9.75
CA SER A 67 -8.31 -6.33 -11.02
C SER A 67 -8.68 -5.27 -12.05
N GLU A 68 -9.19 -4.12 -11.60
CA GLU A 68 -9.69 -3.05 -12.45
C GLU A 68 -8.74 -1.86 -12.51
N ARG A 69 -8.42 -1.42 -13.73
CA ARG A 69 -7.61 -0.23 -14.01
C ARG A 69 -8.34 0.65 -15.01
N LYS A 70 -8.92 1.76 -14.55
CA LYS A 70 -9.73 2.68 -15.36
C LYS A 70 -9.04 4.02 -15.56
N ASN A 71 -9.36 4.68 -16.67
CA ASN A 71 -8.95 6.07 -16.89
C ASN A 71 -9.67 6.98 -15.89
N GLY A 72 -8.94 7.93 -15.30
CA GLY A 72 -9.46 8.85 -14.28
C GLY A 72 -10.59 9.75 -14.80
N GLU A 73 -10.62 10.03 -16.10
CA GLU A 73 -11.66 10.83 -16.75
C GLU A 73 -13.08 10.28 -16.52
N LYS A 74 -13.22 8.95 -16.39
CA LYS A 74 -14.52 8.31 -16.09
C LYS A 74 -15.11 8.75 -14.75
N PHE A 75 -14.28 9.31 -13.86
CA PHE A 75 -14.66 9.77 -12.53
C PHE A 75 -14.52 11.29 -12.38
N GLY A 76 -14.33 12.02 -13.49
CA GLY A 76 -14.11 13.47 -13.46
C GLY A 76 -12.73 13.88 -12.93
N LEU A 77 -11.75 12.98 -12.99
CA LEU A 77 -10.35 13.28 -12.66
C LEU A 77 -9.58 13.79 -13.89
N PRO A 78 -8.45 14.49 -13.69
CA PRO A 78 -7.57 14.91 -14.78
C PRO A 78 -7.13 13.75 -15.70
N PRO A 79 -6.87 14.00 -17.00
CA PRO A 79 -6.58 12.97 -18.00
C PRO A 79 -5.25 12.21 -17.74
N ASN A 80 -4.34 12.78 -16.96
CA ASN A 80 -3.11 12.12 -16.51
C ASN A 80 -3.34 11.13 -15.36
N PHE A 81 -4.56 11.01 -14.81
CA PHE A 81 -4.84 10.12 -13.68
C PHE A 81 -5.40 8.76 -14.12
N THR A 82 -5.19 7.75 -13.29
CA THR A 82 -5.79 6.43 -13.40
C THR A 82 -6.24 5.94 -12.03
N VAL A 83 -7.26 5.08 -12.03
CA VAL A 83 -7.86 4.51 -10.84
C VAL A 83 -7.68 3.01 -10.88
N PHE A 84 -7.05 2.48 -9.84
CA PHE A 84 -6.86 1.06 -9.59
C PHE A 84 -7.81 0.67 -8.47
N SER A 85 -8.67 -0.29 -8.74
CA SER A 85 -9.60 -0.77 -7.72
C SER A 85 -9.72 -2.27 -7.78
N GLU A 86 -9.86 -2.87 -6.62
CA GLU A 86 -10.26 -4.28 -6.53
C GLU A 86 -11.71 -4.48 -6.99
N LEU A 87 -12.60 -3.58 -6.57
CA LEU A 87 -14.03 -3.64 -6.88
C LEU A 87 -14.49 -2.36 -7.58
N PRO A 88 -15.32 -2.45 -8.63
CA PRO A 88 -15.83 -1.27 -9.33
C PRO A 88 -16.63 -0.32 -8.41
N GLU A 89 -17.42 -0.88 -7.49
CA GLU A 89 -18.26 -0.15 -6.53
C GLU A 89 -17.45 0.81 -5.64
N VAL A 90 -16.26 0.39 -5.24
CA VAL A 90 -15.34 1.18 -4.43
C VAL A 90 -14.93 2.44 -5.18
N SER A 91 -14.64 2.35 -6.49
CA SER A 91 -14.22 3.50 -7.30
C SER A 91 -15.28 4.59 -7.35
N PHE A 92 -16.55 4.22 -7.58
CA PHE A 92 -17.66 5.18 -7.69
C PHE A 92 -18.06 5.76 -6.34
N SER A 93 -17.89 5.02 -5.25
CA SER A 93 -18.27 5.46 -3.92
C SER A 93 -17.23 6.39 -3.27
N LEU A 94 -15.94 6.06 -3.46
CA LEU A 94 -14.84 6.85 -2.94
C LEU A 94 -14.62 8.12 -3.77
N ILE A 95 -14.67 8.04 -5.10
CA ILE A 95 -14.48 9.21 -5.97
C ILE A 95 -15.83 9.91 -6.18
N ASP A 96 -16.17 10.79 -5.26
CA ASP A 96 -17.32 11.69 -5.42
C ASP A 96 -16.94 13.04 -6.04
N SER A 97 -17.93 13.88 -6.31
CA SER A 97 -17.73 15.21 -6.90
C SER A 97 -16.79 16.10 -6.10
N ARG A 98 -16.68 15.93 -4.77
CA ARG A 98 -15.78 16.72 -3.93
C ARG A 98 -14.34 16.24 -4.10
N ILE A 99 -14.09 14.93 -4.09
CA ILE A 99 -12.76 14.38 -4.37
C ILE A 99 -12.33 14.76 -5.78
N SER A 100 -13.18 14.59 -6.78
CA SER A 100 -12.86 14.93 -8.16
C SER A 100 -12.49 16.41 -8.31
N MET A 101 -13.26 17.31 -7.69
CA MET A 101 -12.97 18.75 -7.70
C MET A 101 -11.67 19.09 -6.97
N LEU A 102 -11.40 18.48 -5.81
CA LEU A 102 -10.16 18.71 -5.05
C LEU A 102 -8.93 18.23 -5.82
N ILE A 103 -9.00 17.03 -6.41
CA ILE A 103 -7.90 16.50 -7.22
C ILE A 103 -7.73 17.35 -8.47
N ALA A 104 -8.80 17.74 -9.15
CA ALA A 104 -8.71 18.64 -10.31
C ALA A 104 -8.11 20.01 -9.94
N LYS A 105 -8.36 20.52 -8.73
CA LYS A 105 -7.79 21.80 -8.27
C LYS A 105 -6.32 21.69 -7.87
N TYR A 106 -5.90 20.55 -7.32
CA TYR A 106 -4.57 20.35 -6.72
C TYR A 106 -3.77 19.23 -7.41
N HIS A 107 -4.04 18.94 -8.69
CA HIS A 107 -3.44 17.80 -9.39
C HIS A 107 -1.92 17.87 -9.46
N ASP A 108 -1.35 19.08 -9.49
CA ASP A 108 0.10 19.31 -9.49
C ASP A 108 0.78 18.98 -8.14
N CYS A 109 0.00 18.84 -7.07
CA CYS A 109 0.50 18.56 -5.72
C CYS A 109 0.19 17.13 -5.25
N VAL A 110 -0.64 16.38 -5.99
CA VAL A 110 -1.13 15.06 -5.57
C VAL A 110 -0.59 13.99 -6.52
N ASP A 111 0.44 13.28 -6.07
CA ASP A 111 1.01 12.16 -6.83
C ASP A 111 0.06 10.95 -6.90
N TYR A 112 -0.44 10.52 -5.73
CA TYR A 112 -1.37 9.40 -5.59
C TYR A 112 -2.06 9.38 -4.21
N VAL A 113 -3.19 8.69 -4.15
CA VAL A 113 -3.88 8.26 -2.93
C VAL A 113 -3.98 6.75 -2.98
N HIS A 114 -3.58 6.07 -1.91
CA HIS A 114 -3.63 4.62 -1.78
C HIS A 114 -4.32 4.22 -0.48
N VAL A 115 -5.31 3.34 -0.59
CA VAL A 115 -6.09 2.77 0.49
C VAL A 115 -5.92 1.25 0.41
N SER A 116 -5.43 0.67 1.48
CA SER A 116 -5.14 -0.76 1.57
C SER A 116 -5.50 -1.26 2.97
N ASP A 117 -6.04 -2.46 3.01
CA ASP A 117 -6.38 -3.23 4.21
C ASP A 117 -5.15 -3.95 4.81
N HIS A 118 -4.03 -3.99 4.10
CA HIS A 118 -2.79 -4.57 4.63
C HIS A 118 -2.18 -3.67 5.70
N LYS A 119 -1.87 -4.26 6.86
CA LYS A 119 -1.29 -3.56 8.02
C LYS A 119 -0.01 -2.83 7.64
N ALA A 120 -0.09 -1.52 7.44
CA ALA A 120 1.07 -0.66 7.41
C ALA A 120 1.61 -0.49 8.84
N ILE A 121 2.90 -0.77 9.03
CA ILE A 121 3.62 -0.37 10.25
C ILE A 121 3.87 1.13 10.12
N ALA A 122 3.18 1.96 10.90
CA ALA A 122 3.40 3.40 10.95
C ALA A 122 4.07 3.78 12.27
N SER A 123 5.14 4.57 12.18
CA SER A 123 5.78 5.28 13.30
C SER A 123 5.37 6.75 13.27
N GLU A 124 4.94 7.32 14.38
CA GLU A 124 4.37 8.68 14.45
C GLU A 124 5.38 9.78 14.15
N GLN A 125 5.02 10.73 13.26
CA GLN A 125 5.56 12.09 13.20
C GLN A 125 4.51 13.04 12.59
N SER A 126 4.41 14.27 13.12
CA SER A 126 3.43 15.30 12.76
C SER A 126 4.08 16.54 12.14
N ILE A 127 3.44 17.14 11.14
CA ILE A 127 3.76 18.45 10.55
C ILE A 127 2.44 19.25 10.42
N SER A 128 2.47 20.53 10.77
CA SER A 128 1.29 21.38 11.00
C SER A 128 0.82 22.20 9.79
N ASP A 129 1.54 22.22 8.66
CA ASP A 129 1.32 23.22 7.60
C ASP A 129 0.74 22.70 6.27
N LEU A 130 0.15 21.50 6.28
CA LEU A 130 -0.44 20.88 5.08
C LEU A 130 -1.97 20.96 5.04
N LYS A 131 -2.57 22.06 5.53
CA LYS A 131 -4.03 22.21 5.74
C LYS A 131 -4.93 21.66 4.60
N PRO A 132 -4.76 22.04 3.31
CA PRO A 132 -5.63 21.54 2.25
C PRO A 132 -5.44 20.04 1.96
N LEU A 133 -4.21 19.51 2.08
CA LEU A 133 -3.94 18.08 1.92
C LEU A 133 -4.44 17.28 3.12
N LEU A 134 -4.37 17.84 4.33
CA LEU A 134 -4.94 17.24 5.53
C LEU A 134 -6.47 17.16 5.43
N LEU A 135 -7.14 18.18 4.89
CA LEU A 135 -8.58 18.12 4.64
C LEU A 135 -8.95 17.01 3.66
N LEU A 136 -8.17 16.84 2.57
CA LEU A 136 -8.36 15.72 1.65
C LEU A 136 -8.13 14.38 2.36
N VAL A 137 -7.05 14.24 3.14
CA VAL A 137 -6.76 13.02 3.91
C VAL A 137 -7.88 12.70 4.89
N PHE A 138 -8.37 13.67 5.67
CA PHE A 138 -9.47 13.46 6.61
C PHE A 138 -10.78 13.11 5.89
N TYR A 139 -11.06 13.75 4.76
CA TYR A 139 -12.23 13.45 3.95
C TYR A 139 -12.19 12.01 3.40
N VAL A 140 -11.04 11.59 2.86
CA VAL A 140 -10.83 10.22 2.38
C VAL A 140 -10.98 9.23 3.54
N VAL A 141 -10.39 9.50 4.71
CA VAL A 141 -10.52 8.65 5.90
C VAL A 141 -11.97 8.53 6.35
N GLU A 142 -12.72 9.63 6.40
CA GLU A 142 -14.14 9.63 6.77
C GLU A 142 -14.99 8.83 5.77
N LYS A 143 -14.73 9.00 4.47
CA LYS A 143 -15.38 8.23 3.40
C LYS A 143 -15.09 6.73 3.52
N VAL A 144 -13.83 6.35 3.72
CA VAL A 144 -13.43 4.95 3.89
C VAL A 144 -14.08 4.33 5.13
N ARG A 145 -14.20 5.07 6.24
CA ARG A 145 -14.88 4.60 7.47
C ARG A 145 -16.39 4.45 7.32
N ARG A 146 -17.03 5.29 6.49
CA ARG A 146 -18.47 5.23 6.24
C ARG A 146 -18.85 4.25 5.14
N PHE A 147 -17.92 3.95 4.24
CA PHE A 147 -18.19 3.05 3.14
C PHE A 147 -18.41 1.63 3.66
N ARG A 148 -19.59 1.09 3.36
CA ARG A 148 -19.93 -0.30 3.58
C ARG A 148 -20.25 -0.93 2.23
N LEU A 149 -19.59 -2.03 1.91
CA LEU A 149 -19.89 -2.81 0.71
C LEU A 149 -21.34 -3.29 0.78
N THR A 150 -22.08 -3.11 -0.31
CA THR A 150 -23.44 -3.61 -0.47
C THR A 150 -23.38 -5.14 -0.33
N ARG A 151 -23.85 -5.63 0.83
CA ARG A 151 -23.60 -6.98 1.33
C ARG A 151 -24.39 -8.03 0.55
N ASP A 152 -23.71 -8.81 -0.26
CA ASP A 152 -23.92 -10.26 -0.27
C ASP A 152 -22.84 -10.89 0.63
N GLU A 153 -23.23 -11.37 1.81
CA GLU A 153 -22.29 -12.00 2.76
C GLU A 153 -21.51 -13.18 2.15
N SER A 154 -22.10 -13.85 1.16
CA SER A 154 -21.47 -14.90 0.37
C SER A 154 -20.28 -14.36 -0.40
N PHE A 155 -20.43 -13.22 -1.07
CA PHE A 155 -19.37 -12.61 -1.88
C PHE A 155 -18.17 -12.19 -1.02
N LEU A 156 -18.41 -11.51 0.11
CA LEU A 156 -17.33 -11.12 1.04
C LEU A 156 -16.58 -12.33 1.59
N LYS A 157 -17.28 -13.40 1.99
CA LYS A 157 -16.65 -14.64 2.47
C LYS A 157 -15.85 -15.32 1.37
N THR A 158 -16.37 -15.38 0.14
CA THR A 158 -15.65 -15.95 -0.99
C THR A 158 -14.42 -15.13 -1.36
N THR A 159 -14.51 -13.80 -1.37
CA THR A 159 -13.38 -12.92 -1.68
C THR A 159 -12.31 -13.01 -0.58
N HIS A 160 -12.69 -12.98 0.70
CA HIS A 160 -11.74 -13.20 1.79
C HIS A 160 -11.07 -14.57 1.76
N ALA A 161 -11.84 -15.63 1.49
CA ALA A 161 -11.31 -16.98 1.36
C ALA A 161 -10.33 -17.07 0.19
N GLN A 162 -10.71 -16.57 -0.99
CA GLN A 162 -9.84 -16.51 -2.16
C GLN A 162 -8.57 -15.68 -1.90
N ARG A 163 -8.67 -14.56 -1.16
CA ARG A 163 -7.51 -13.75 -0.77
C ARG A 163 -6.60 -14.47 0.22
N GLN A 164 -7.16 -15.20 1.18
CA GLN A 164 -6.39 -16.01 2.14
C GLN A 164 -5.71 -17.19 1.46
N GLU A 165 -6.42 -17.87 0.56
CA GLU A 165 -5.93 -18.99 -0.22
C GLU A 165 -4.81 -18.55 -1.19
N ALA A 166 -5.01 -17.47 -1.94
CA ALA A 166 -3.97 -16.91 -2.82
C ALA A 166 -2.73 -16.44 -2.03
N ALA A 167 -2.92 -15.93 -0.80
CA ALA A 167 -1.80 -15.57 0.07
C ALA A 167 -1.10 -16.80 0.67
N GLN A 168 -1.82 -17.90 0.93
CA GLN A 168 -1.27 -19.17 1.42
C GLN A 168 -0.50 -19.91 0.32
N ILE A 169 -1.10 -20.10 -0.86
CA ILE A 169 -0.47 -20.74 -2.01
C ILE A 169 0.87 -20.08 -2.33
N ARG A 170 0.92 -18.74 -2.34
CA ARG A 170 2.18 -18.01 -2.60
C ARG A 170 3.21 -18.12 -1.47
N ARG A 171 2.77 -18.28 -0.22
CA ARG A 171 3.69 -18.56 0.89
C ARG A 171 4.28 -19.96 0.77
N GLU A 172 3.48 -20.92 0.33
CA GLU A 172 3.89 -22.30 0.10
C GLU A 172 4.80 -22.42 -1.12
N GLU A 173 4.48 -21.77 -2.23
CA GLU A 173 5.31 -21.71 -3.44
C GLU A 173 6.68 -21.10 -3.14
N ARG A 174 6.73 -19.97 -2.45
CA ARG A 174 8.00 -19.35 -2.00
C ARG A 174 8.78 -20.21 -1.00
N ALA A 175 8.10 -21.04 -0.20
CA ALA A 175 8.77 -21.98 0.69
C ALA A 175 9.33 -23.17 -0.10
N ARG A 176 8.60 -23.63 -1.12
CA ARG A 176 8.99 -24.72 -2.01
C ARG A 176 10.20 -24.34 -2.87
N GLU A 177 10.18 -23.17 -3.51
CA GLU A 177 11.31 -22.65 -4.28
C GLU A 177 12.57 -22.48 -3.42
N ARG A 178 12.42 -22.07 -2.15
CA ARG A 178 13.56 -21.95 -1.22
C ARG A 178 14.13 -23.31 -0.86
N LYS A 179 13.27 -24.30 -0.63
CA LYS A 179 13.67 -25.68 -0.34
C LYS A 179 14.35 -26.33 -1.56
N GLU A 180 13.84 -26.05 -2.76
CA GLU A 180 14.43 -26.52 -4.01
C GLU A 180 15.81 -25.89 -4.26
N LYS A 181 15.97 -24.59 -4.02
CA LYS A 181 17.28 -23.91 -4.08
C LYS A 181 18.28 -24.43 -3.05
N LEU A 182 17.82 -24.82 -1.86
CA LEU A 182 18.66 -25.46 -0.85
C LEU A 182 19.14 -26.85 -1.30
N LEU A 183 18.26 -27.61 -1.96
CA LEU A 183 18.55 -28.96 -2.46
C LEU A 183 19.47 -28.96 -3.69
N ALA A 184 19.41 -27.89 -4.48
CA ALA A 184 20.20 -27.71 -5.70
C ALA A 184 21.61 -27.09 -5.46
N GLU A 185 21.95 -26.70 -4.23
CA GLU A 185 23.28 -26.14 -3.92
C GLU A 185 24.28 -27.29 -3.75
N GLU A 186 25.25 -27.41 -4.67
CA GLU A 186 26.25 -28.50 -4.70
C GLU A 186 27.45 -28.26 -3.76
N ASP A 187 27.63 -27.05 -3.25
CA ASP A 187 28.76 -26.67 -2.38
C ASP A 187 28.49 -27.03 -0.89
N PRO A 188 29.24 -27.97 -0.29
CA PRO A 188 28.99 -28.47 1.06
C PRO A 188 29.17 -27.42 2.17
N GLU A 189 29.96 -26.35 1.95
CA GLU A 189 30.09 -25.28 2.94
C GLU A 189 28.90 -24.30 2.92
N ARG A 190 28.37 -24.01 1.73
CA ARG A 190 27.20 -23.14 1.56
C ARG A 190 25.93 -23.80 2.06
N GLN A 191 25.79 -25.10 1.81
CA GLN A 191 24.65 -25.88 2.30
C GLN A 191 24.54 -25.83 3.83
N ARG A 192 25.65 -26.06 4.55
CA ARG A 192 25.68 -25.97 6.03
C ARG A 192 25.35 -24.58 6.56
N LYS A 193 25.74 -23.51 5.86
CA LYS A 193 25.40 -22.13 6.25
C LYS A 193 23.90 -21.85 6.04
N LEU A 194 23.35 -22.30 4.92
CA LEU A 194 21.93 -22.13 4.58
C LEU A 194 21.01 -22.91 5.53
N GLU A 195 21.36 -24.16 5.87
CA GLU A 195 20.62 -24.99 6.84
C GLU A 195 20.60 -24.37 8.24
N LYS A 196 21.74 -23.88 8.73
CA LYS A 196 21.81 -23.17 10.03
C LYS A 196 20.97 -21.90 10.05
N LEU A 197 20.94 -21.16 8.95
CA LEU A 197 20.10 -19.96 8.81
C LEU A 197 18.62 -20.30 8.79
N GLU A 198 18.25 -21.43 8.18
CA GLU A 198 16.87 -21.89 8.12
C GLU A 198 16.37 -22.39 9.49
N LEU A 199 17.17 -23.19 10.19
CA LEU A 199 16.90 -23.64 11.56
C LEU A 199 16.66 -22.44 12.50
N LYS A 200 17.48 -21.39 12.39
CA LYS A 200 17.32 -20.14 13.16
C LYS A 200 16.03 -19.40 12.82
N ARG A 201 15.58 -19.44 11.56
CA ARG A 201 14.28 -18.86 11.13
C ARG A 201 13.10 -19.68 11.65
N GLU A 202 13.19 -21.00 11.65
CA GLU A 202 12.16 -21.87 12.22
C GLU A 202 12.02 -21.70 13.72
N MET A 203 13.13 -21.65 14.46
CA MET A 203 13.10 -21.36 15.90
C MET A 203 12.44 -20.01 16.19
N LYS A 204 12.74 -18.97 15.39
CA LYS A 204 12.08 -17.66 15.51
C LYS A 204 10.60 -17.68 15.14
N LYS A 205 10.15 -18.57 14.25
CA LYS A 205 8.72 -18.76 13.92
C LYS A 205 7.96 -19.53 15.01
N LYS A 206 8.60 -20.53 15.62
CA LYS A 206 8.04 -21.33 16.73
C LYS A 206 8.01 -20.57 18.05
N GLN A 207 8.80 -19.51 18.20
CA GLN A 207 8.76 -18.67 19.38
C GLN A 207 7.40 -17.95 19.49
N PRO A 208 6.65 -18.15 20.60
CA PRO A 208 5.40 -17.45 20.82
C PRO A 208 5.65 -15.95 20.96
N ARG A 209 4.90 -15.13 20.21
CA ARG A 209 4.95 -13.67 20.35
C ARG A 209 4.28 -13.28 21.66
N MET A 210 5.06 -12.92 22.67
CA MET A 210 4.53 -12.35 23.92
C MET A 210 3.80 -11.06 23.59
N LYS A 211 2.46 -11.05 23.76
CA LYS A 211 1.66 -9.83 23.67
C LYS A 211 1.97 -8.99 24.91
N GLN A 212 2.39 -7.75 24.72
CA GLN A 212 2.52 -6.80 25.83
C GLN A 212 1.13 -6.55 26.42
N LEU A 213 0.90 -7.07 27.63
CA LEU A 213 -0.22 -6.68 28.48
C LEU A 213 0.03 -5.24 28.92
N LYS A 214 -0.65 -4.28 28.29
CA LYS A 214 -0.70 -2.90 28.80
C LYS A 214 -1.49 -2.92 30.11
N ILE A 215 -0.78 -2.83 31.23
CA ILE A 215 -1.36 -2.57 32.55
C ILE A 215 -1.96 -1.16 32.48
N LYS A 216 -3.29 -1.05 32.52
CA LYS A 216 -3.95 0.22 32.82
C LYS A 216 -3.76 0.48 34.31
N ALA A 217 -2.96 1.50 34.64
CA ALA A 217 -2.99 2.07 35.99
C ALA A 217 -4.36 2.73 36.21
N SER A 218 -4.99 2.40 37.33
CA SER A 218 -6.22 3.01 37.85
C SER A 218 -5.92 4.37 38.47
#